data_AF-A6DQZ7-F1
#
_entry.id   AF-A6DQZ7-F1
#
_cell.length_a   1.000
_cell.length_b   1.000
_cell.length_c   1.000
_cell.angle_alpha   90.00
_cell.angle_beta   90.00
_cell.angle_gamma   90.00
#
_symmetry.space_group_name_H-M   'P 1'
#
loop_
_entity.id
_entity.type
_entity.pdbx_description
1 polymer ?
#
loop_
_entity_poly.entity_id
_entity_poly.type
_entity_poly.pdbx_seq_one_letter_code
_entity_poly.pdbx_strand_id
1 'polypeptide(L)'
;MKTFPIHYLMISLIFPLLLTAKAPDLTQGQGVPAKGVKDWNLGPTGARGWIYSDKYSTSEARQIYVTAVEKSSPAYKKLFVGDVVLGVGREKFNDDPRRVFGRAIANAEAKKGGLELLVWRQGKNLSVNLKLQSIGKYSSTAPFNCSKSDMILKQACEFIAQDLKKNKRRSNWIVRSSNALALLASGDPSYLVPDRNEPKSFKYNNL
;
A
#
# COMPACT_ATOMS: atom_id res chain seq x y z
N MET A 1 71.48 14.54 -32.71
CA MET A 1 70.01 14.38 -32.78
C MET A 1 69.52 14.02 -31.39
N LYS A 2 68.55 14.79 -30.86
CA LYS A 2 68.12 14.80 -29.46
C LYS A 2 67.05 13.72 -29.21
N THR A 3 67.20 12.93 -28.15
CA THR A 3 66.18 11.99 -27.63
C THR A 3 65.45 12.65 -26.45
N PHE A 4 64.13 12.83 -26.56
CA PHE A 4 63.26 13.34 -25.49
C PHE A 4 62.70 12.18 -24.64
N PRO A 5 62.59 12.31 -23.30
CA PRO A 5 61.97 11.29 -22.47
C PRO A 5 60.45 11.51 -22.38
N ILE A 6 59.69 10.43 -22.56
CA ILE A 6 58.23 10.41 -22.43
C ILE A 6 57.89 10.30 -20.94
N HIS A 7 57.37 11.39 -20.36
CA HIS A 7 56.74 11.36 -19.04
C HIS A 7 55.34 10.73 -19.16
N TYR A 8 55.15 9.56 -18.54
CA TYR A 8 53.82 8.99 -18.35
C TYR A 8 53.09 9.72 -17.23
N LEU A 9 52.11 10.56 -17.61
CA LEU A 9 51.15 11.16 -16.69
C LEU A 9 50.10 10.09 -16.32
N MET A 10 50.23 9.51 -15.13
CA MET A 10 49.22 8.60 -14.55
C MET A 10 47.99 9.41 -14.14
N ILE A 11 46.99 9.49 -15.01
CA ILE A 11 45.68 10.05 -14.71
C ILE A 11 44.92 9.02 -13.86
N SER A 12 44.85 9.28 -12.55
CA SER A 12 43.98 8.55 -11.62
C SER A 12 42.51 8.89 -11.94
N LEU A 13 41.83 7.97 -12.61
CA LEU A 13 40.38 7.99 -12.79
C LEU A 13 39.71 7.67 -11.46
N ILE A 14 39.40 8.70 -10.67
CA ILE A 14 38.46 8.60 -9.56
C ILE A 14 37.07 8.41 -10.16
N PHE A 15 36.64 7.15 -10.28
CA PHE A 15 35.25 6.82 -10.57
C PHE A 15 34.41 7.28 -9.36
N PRO A 16 33.49 8.24 -9.52
CA PRO A 16 32.57 8.55 -8.44
C PRO A 16 31.68 7.33 -8.25
N LEU A 17 31.86 6.63 -7.13
CA LEU A 17 30.96 5.58 -6.70
C LEU A 17 29.59 6.24 -6.55
N LEU A 18 28.69 5.98 -7.49
CA LEU A 18 27.32 6.45 -7.43
C LEU A 18 26.71 5.80 -6.16
N LEU A 19 26.63 6.57 -5.07
CA LEU A 19 26.06 6.10 -3.82
C LEU A 19 24.55 5.98 -4.03
N THR A 20 24.08 4.82 -4.50
CA THR A 20 22.66 4.47 -4.43
C THR A 20 22.28 4.46 -2.96
N ALA A 21 21.35 5.32 -2.56
CA ALA A 21 20.87 5.37 -1.18
C ALA A 21 20.32 3.99 -0.80
N LYS A 22 21.03 3.27 0.08
CA LYS A 22 20.60 1.96 0.55
C LYS A 22 19.32 2.11 1.37
N ALA A 23 18.36 1.19 1.19
CA ALA A 23 17.16 1.17 2.01
C ALA A 23 17.54 1.11 3.50
N PRO A 24 16.87 1.89 4.36
CA PRO A 24 17.21 1.93 5.77
C PRO A 24 16.86 0.62 6.47
N ASP A 25 17.63 0.29 7.50
CA ASP A 25 17.31 -0.80 8.43
C ASP A 25 16.69 -0.24 9.71
N LEU A 26 15.37 -0.32 9.79
CA LEU A 26 14.56 0.20 10.88
C LEU A 26 14.75 -0.60 12.19
N THR A 27 15.34 -1.80 12.11
CA THR A 27 15.67 -2.60 13.31
C THR A 27 16.94 -2.12 14.01
N GLN A 28 17.75 -1.31 13.33
CA GLN A 28 19.00 -0.73 13.85
C GLN A 28 18.84 0.72 14.30
N GLY A 29 17.60 1.15 14.57
CA GLY A 29 17.29 2.52 15.02
C GLY A 29 17.34 3.57 13.92
N GLN A 30 17.46 3.17 12.64
CA GLN A 30 17.29 4.11 11.54
C GLN A 30 15.82 4.54 11.47
N GLY A 31 15.58 5.85 11.50
CA GLY A 31 14.23 6.40 11.54
C GLY A 31 13.54 6.42 10.17
N VAL A 32 12.22 6.46 10.20
CA VAL A 32 11.41 6.84 9.03
C VAL A 32 11.54 8.37 8.83
N PRO A 33 11.69 8.88 7.59
CA PRO A 33 11.78 10.32 7.35
C PRO A 33 10.58 11.08 7.93
N ALA A 34 10.80 12.23 8.58
CA ALA A 34 9.71 13.00 9.18
C ALA A 34 8.81 13.76 8.15
N LYS A 35 9.28 13.98 6.92
CA LYS A 35 8.58 14.70 5.85
C LYS A 35 8.41 13.83 4.61
N GLY A 36 7.23 13.92 3.96
CA GLY A 36 6.97 13.24 2.68
C GLY A 36 6.76 11.72 2.77
N VAL A 37 6.43 11.21 3.96
CA VAL A 37 6.12 9.78 4.21
C VAL A 37 4.96 9.36 3.33
N LYS A 38 5.26 8.63 2.25
CA LYS A 38 4.23 7.91 1.49
C LYS A 38 3.79 6.73 2.32
N ASP A 39 2.60 6.89 2.87
CA ASP A 39 1.97 5.92 3.73
C ASP A 39 0.98 5.07 2.92
N TRP A 40 1.14 3.75 2.98
CA TRP A 40 0.44 2.79 2.13
C TRP A 40 -0.59 2.00 2.94
N ASN A 41 -1.75 1.74 2.35
CA ASN A 41 -2.69 0.77 2.91
C ASN A 41 -2.10 -0.63 2.81
N LEU A 42 -2.11 -1.39 3.91
CA LEU A 42 -1.68 -2.78 3.97
C LEU A 42 -2.87 -3.73 3.74
N GLY A 43 -3.69 -3.39 2.75
CA GLY A 43 -4.86 -4.19 2.33
C GLY A 43 -5.90 -4.40 3.44
N PRO A 44 -6.57 -5.56 3.48
CA PRO A 44 -7.67 -5.87 4.41
C PRO A 44 -7.18 -6.09 5.85
N THR A 45 -5.89 -5.91 6.13
CA THR A 45 -5.39 -5.97 7.51
C THR A 45 -5.89 -4.80 8.36
N GLY A 46 -6.25 -3.68 7.72
CA GLY A 46 -6.58 -2.40 8.35
C GLY A 46 -5.39 -1.71 9.01
N ALA A 47 -4.17 -2.17 8.71
CA ALA A 47 -2.94 -1.44 9.03
C ALA A 47 -2.52 -0.55 7.86
N ARG A 48 -1.77 0.49 8.18
CA ARG A 48 -1.05 1.34 7.23
C ARG A 48 0.44 1.25 7.53
N GLY A 49 1.26 1.45 6.52
CA GLY A 49 2.69 1.42 6.71
C GLY A 49 3.49 2.21 5.70
N TRP A 50 4.62 2.69 6.16
CA TRP A 50 5.64 3.28 5.33
C TRP A 50 6.57 2.21 4.77
N ILE A 51 6.88 2.35 3.48
CA ILE A 51 7.78 1.46 2.75
C ILE A 51 8.81 2.36 2.09
N TYR A 52 10.09 2.01 2.25
CA TYR A 52 11.17 2.73 1.59
C TYR A 52 10.93 2.77 0.07
N SER A 53 11.15 3.93 -0.53
CA SER A 53 11.08 4.07 -1.97
C SER A 53 12.25 4.91 -2.48
N ASP A 54 12.98 4.35 -3.44
CA ASP A 54 13.96 5.08 -4.25
C ASP A 54 13.30 5.48 -5.55
N LYS A 55 13.24 6.78 -5.85
CA LYS A 55 12.67 7.34 -7.10
C LYS A 55 11.35 6.65 -7.52
N TYR A 56 10.39 6.54 -6.60
CA TYR A 56 9.06 5.93 -6.80
C TYR A 56 9.03 4.39 -6.94
N SER A 57 10.19 3.73 -6.88
CA SER A 57 10.32 2.27 -6.83
C SER A 57 10.40 1.78 -5.39
N THR A 58 9.75 0.65 -5.10
CA THR A 58 9.81 -0.04 -3.80
C THR A 58 10.62 -1.35 -3.86
N SER A 59 11.29 -1.62 -4.99
CA SER A 59 12.02 -2.87 -5.25
C SER A 59 13.17 -3.15 -4.28
N GLU A 60 13.77 -2.10 -3.70
CA GLU A 60 14.87 -2.22 -2.72
C GLU A 60 14.40 -2.26 -1.26
N ALA A 61 13.11 -2.05 -1.00
CA ALA A 61 12.59 -2.12 0.35
C ALA A 61 12.60 -3.56 0.87
N ARG A 62 12.89 -3.76 2.15
CA ARG A 62 12.86 -5.09 2.81
C ARG A 62 12.09 -5.08 4.13
N GLN A 63 11.44 -3.96 4.45
CA GLN A 63 10.78 -3.72 5.71
C GLN A 63 9.56 -2.81 5.48
N ILE A 64 8.54 -2.96 6.32
CA ILE A 64 7.37 -2.09 6.36
C ILE A 64 7.24 -1.55 7.78
N TYR A 65 7.28 -0.24 7.95
CA TYR A 65 7.05 0.40 9.24
C TYR A 65 5.56 0.64 9.44
N VAL A 66 4.97 0.12 10.51
CA VAL A 66 3.55 0.33 10.82
C VAL A 66 3.34 1.75 11.33
N THR A 67 2.51 2.52 10.61
CA THR A 67 2.23 3.94 10.86
C THR A 67 0.87 4.15 11.52
N ALA A 68 -0.10 3.30 11.21
CA ALA A 68 -1.44 3.34 11.80
C ALA A 68 -2.10 1.97 11.78
N VAL A 69 -3.05 1.76 12.69
CA VAL A 69 -3.92 0.58 12.73
C VAL A 69 -5.33 1.04 13.01
N GLU A 70 -6.26 0.68 12.12
CA GLU A 70 -7.66 1.02 12.25
C GLU A 70 -8.30 0.23 13.41
N LYS A 71 -9.15 0.90 14.18
CA LYS A 71 -9.93 0.24 15.24
C LYS A 71 -10.85 -0.82 14.62
N SER A 72 -11.01 -1.95 15.31
CA SER A 72 -11.84 -3.08 14.86
C SER A 72 -11.37 -3.78 13.58
N SER A 73 -10.18 -3.47 13.06
CA SER A 73 -9.57 -4.20 11.96
C SER A 73 -8.92 -5.53 12.39
N PRO A 74 -8.58 -6.44 11.46
CA PRO A 74 -7.83 -7.66 11.77
C PRO A 74 -6.49 -7.43 12.47
N ALA A 75 -5.84 -6.29 12.22
CA ALA A 75 -4.58 -5.89 12.84
C ALA A 75 -4.74 -5.25 14.24
N TYR A 76 -5.95 -4.84 14.61
CA TYR A 76 -6.20 -4.14 15.87
C TYR A 76 -5.77 -4.98 17.08
N LYS A 77 -5.02 -4.33 18.01
CA LYS A 77 -4.39 -4.94 19.20
C LYS A 77 -3.35 -6.04 18.91
N LYS A 78 -2.97 -6.27 17.65
CA LYS A 78 -1.95 -7.25 17.25
C LYS A 78 -0.70 -6.57 16.68
N LEU A 79 -0.92 -5.63 15.78
CA LEU A 79 0.09 -4.69 15.30
C LEU A 79 -0.07 -3.35 16.04
N PHE A 80 1.04 -2.66 16.22
CA PHE A 80 1.11 -1.34 16.83
C PHE A 80 1.98 -0.41 15.99
N VAL A 81 1.73 0.89 16.11
CA VAL A 81 2.58 1.91 15.50
C VAL A 81 4.00 1.75 16.03
N GLY A 82 4.99 1.75 15.13
CA GLY A 82 6.39 1.47 15.48
C GLY A 82 6.83 0.03 15.24
N ASP A 83 5.90 -0.90 14.99
CA ASP A 83 6.26 -2.24 14.54
C ASP A 83 6.92 -2.19 13.16
N VAL A 84 7.92 -3.04 12.96
CA VAL A 84 8.56 -3.23 11.66
C VAL A 84 8.23 -4.63 11.15
N VAL A 85 7.38 -4.72 10.14
CA VAL A 85 7.13 -6.00 9.45
C VAL A 85 8.34 -6.33 8.59
N LEU A 86 9.00 -7.44 8.91
CA LEU A 86 10.19 -7.93 8.22
C LEU A 86 9.86 -8.94 7.14
N GLY A 87 8.67 -9.53 7.17
CA GLY A 87 8.29 -10.58 6.23
C GLY A 87 6.98 -11.29 6.60
N VAL A 88 6.76 -12.43 5.95
CA VAL A 88 5.53 -13.24 6.06
C VAL A 88 5.90 -14.63 6.56
N GLY A 89 5.13 -15.17 7.50
CA GLY A 89 5.46 -16.41 8.19
C GLY A 89 6.81 -16.29 8.90
N ARG A 90 7.74 -17.18 8.54
CA ARG A 90 9.11 -17.19 9.08
C ARG A 90 10.14 -16.60 8.13
N GLU A 91 9.73 -16.17 6.94
CA GLU A 91 10.62 -15.69 5.89
C GLU A 91 10.64 -14.16 5.87
N LYS A 92 11.85 -13.58 5.86
CA LYS A 92 12.02 -12.15 5.61
C LYS A 92 11.66 -11.83 4.16
N PHE A 93 11.22 -10.60 3.89
CA PHE A 93 11.05 -10.12 2.53
C PHE A 93 12.37 -10.25 1.76
N ASN A 94 12.35 -10.95 0.63
CA ASN A 94 13.47 -11.09 -0.30
C ASN A 94 13.24 -10.37 -1.64
N ASP A 95 12.02 -9.84 -1.83
CA ASP A 95 11.51 -9.12 -3.00
C ASP A 95 10.72 -7.90 -2.46
N ASP A 96 10.16 -7.08 -3.36
CA ASP A 96 9.32 -5.93 -3.01
C ASP A 96 8.25 -6.32 -1.97
N PRO A 97 8.26 -5.70 -0.78
CA PRO A 97 7.33 -6.02 0.29
C PRO A 97 5.87 -5.87 -0.13
N ARG A 98 5.52 -4.93 -1.01
CA ARG A 98 4.14 -4.77 -1.51
C ARG A 98 3.70 -6.00 -2.29
N ARG A 99 4.59 -6.56 -3.11
CA ARG A 99 4.30 -7.75 -3.93
C ARG A 99 4.17 -8.99 -3.05
N VAL A 100 5.14 -9.21 -2.16
CA VAL A 100 5.14 -10.38 -1.26
C VAL A 100 3.96 -10.32 -0.31
N PHE A 101 3.71 -9.18 0.32
CA PHE A 101 2.61 -8.99 1.27
C PHE A 101 1.24 -9.11 0.58
N GLY A 102 1.09 -8.56 -0.63
CA GLY A 102 -0.13 -8.72 -1.44
C GLY A 102 -0.42 -10.18 -1.80
N ARG A 103 0.60 -10.94 -2.21
CA ARG A 103 0.47 -12.40 -2.45
C ARG A 103 0.10 -13.15 -1.17
N ALA A 104 0.69 -12.78 -0.03
CA ALA A 104 0.40 -13.39 1.25
C ALA A 104 -1.05 -13.17 1.69
N ILE A 105 -1.57 -11.94 1.54
CA ILE A 105 -2.99 -11.63 1.74
C ILE A 105 -3.87 -12.51 0.84
N ALA A 106 -3.59 -12.54 -0.46
CA ALA A 106 -4.39 -13.31 -1.40
C ALA A 106 -4.42 -14.80 -1.05
N ASN A 107 -3.28 -15.36 -0.62
CA ASN A 107 -3.17 -16.74 -0.16
C ASN A 107 -3.91 -17.00 1.15
N ALA A 108 -3.89 -16.06 2.09
CA ALA A 108 -4.62 -16.15 3.35
C ALA A 108 -6.14 -16.16 3.08
N GLU A 109 -6.63 -15.20 2.28
CA GLU A 109 -8.04 -15.08 1.89
C GLU A 109 -8.56 -16.28 1.09
N ALA A 110 -7.70 -16.93 0.31
CA ALA A 110 -8.02 -18.16 -0.41
C ALA A 110 -8.19 -19.40 0.48
N LYS A 111 -7.66 -19.36 1.70
CA LYS A 111 -7.70 -20.46 2.67
C LYS A 111 -8.60 -20.08 3.84
N LYS A 112 -8.14 -20.27 5.07
CA LYS A 112 -8.88 -19.97 6.30
C LYS A 112 -8.64 -18.53 6.79
N GLY A 113 -8.05 -17.64 6.00
CA GLY A 113 -7.80 -16.24 6.40
C GLY A 113 -6.63 -16.03 7.36
N GLY A 114 -5.78 -17.04 7.61
CA GLY A 114 -4.61 -16.88 8.49
C GLY A 114 -3.46 -16.20 7.75
N LEU A 115 -3.04 -15.04 8.24
CA LEU A 115 -1.85 -14.32 7.77
C LEU A 115 -0.87 -14.17 8.93
N GLU A 116 0.21 -14.95 8.90
CA GLU A 116 1.32 -14.85 9.85
C GLU A 116 2.35 -13.84 9.36
N LEU A 117 2.79 -12.94 10.23
CA LEU A 117 3.78 -11.90 9.93
C LEU A 117 4.99 -12.04 10.84
N LEU A 118 6.18 -11.87 10.27
CA LEU A 118 7.42 -11.71 11.04
C LEU A 118 7.57 -10.22 11.37
N VAL A 119 7.46 -9.88 12.65
CA VAL A 119 7.46 -8.49 13.13
C VAL A 119 8.62 -8.27 14.08
N TRP A 120 9.34 -7.17 13.90
CA TRP A 120 10.28 -6.67 14.89
C TRP A 120 9.61 -5.57 15.72
N ARG A 121 9.75 -5.69 17.04
CA ARG A 121 9.22 -4.74 18.04
C ARG A 121 10.22 -4.63 19.17
N GLN A 122 10.74 -3.41 19.41
CA GLN A 122 11.60 -3.09 20.56
C GLN A 122 12.76 -4.10 20.74
N GLY A 123 13.48 -4.39 19.65
CA GLY A 123 14.64 -5.29 19.67
C GLY A 123 14.32 -6.79 19.57
N LYS A 124 13.05 -7.19 19.53
CA LYS A 124 12.63 -8.61 19.48
C LYS A 124 11.87 -8.94 18.20
N ASN A 125 12.14 -10.12 17.65
CA ASN A 125 11.34 -10.70 16.57
C ASN A 125 10.15 -11.47 17.16
N LEU A 126 8.96 -11.22 16.63
CA LEU A 126 7.69 -11.77 17.05
C LEU A 126 6.98 -12.37 15.82
N SER A 127 6.24 -13.45 16.04
CA SER A 127 5.24 -13.94 15.07
C SER A 127 3.88 -13.34 15.42
N VAL A 128 3.29 -12.60 14.49
CA VAL A 128 1.98 -11.95 14.65
C VAL A 128 0.98 -12.58 13.69
N ASN A 129 -0.09 -13.18 14.24
CA ASN A 129 -1.11 -13.88 13.47
C ASN A 129 -2.37 -13.03 13.29
N LEU A 130 -2.63 -12.58 12.06
CA LEU A 130 -3.83 -11.87 11.67
C LEU A 130 -4.89 -12.84 11.13
N LYS A 131 -6.16 -12.51 11.39
CA LYS A 131 -7.31 -13.28 10.88
C LYS A 131 -8.07 -12.41 9.90
N LEU A 132 -7.85 -12.63 8.62
CA LEU A 132 -8.56 -12.00 7.52
C LEU A 132 -9.88 -12.73 7.24
N GLN A 133 -10.80 -12.04 6.58
CA GLN A 133 -11.97 -12.67 6.00
C GLN A 133 -11.52 -13.65 4.92
N SER A 134 -12.08 -14.86 4.90
CA SER A 134 -11.89 -15.77 3.78
C SER A 134 -12.91 -15.42 2.70
N ILE A 135 -12.42 -14.95 1.56
CA ILE A 135 -13.25 -14.47 0.44
C ILE A 135 -12.94 -15.22 -0.86
N GLY A 136 -12.17 -16.32 -0.76
CA GLY A 136 -11.79 -17.17 -1.87
C GLY A 136 -10.49 -16.74 -2.57
N LYS A 137 -10.16 -17.47 -3.63
CA LYS A 137 -8.99 -17.23 -4.48
C LYS A 137 -9.36 -16.40 -5.71
N TYR A 138 -8.39 -15.69 -6.27
CA TYR A 138 -8.55 -15.12 -7.60
C TYR A 138 -8.66 -16.23 -8.65
N SER A 139 -9.55 -16.08 -9.63
CA SER A 139 -9.59 -16.95 -10.82
C SER A 139 -8.46 -16.58 -11.79
N SER A 140 -8.17 -17.46 -12.76
CA SER A 140 -7.21 -17.19 -13.83
C SER A 140 -7.65 -16.07 -14.78
N THR A 141 -8.94 -15.74 -14.80
CA THR A 141 -9.53 -14.70 -15.65
C THR A 141 -9.74 -13.38 -14.90
N ALA A 142 -9.34 -13.30 -13.63
CA ALA A 142 -9.49 -12.10 -12.82
C ALA A 142 -8.91 -10.85 -13.53
N PRO A 143 -9.57 -9.68 -13.45
CA PRO A 143 -10.69 -9.39 -12.54
C PRO A 143 -12.05 -9.89 -13.04
N PHE A 144 -12.18 -10.34 -14.29
CA PHE A 144 -13.44 -10.81 -14.86
C PHE A 144 -13.74 -12.28 -14.50
N ASN A 145 -15.03 -12.63 -14.36
CA ASN A 145 -15.48 -13.99 -14.01
C ASN A 145 -14.77 -14.52 -12.75
N CYS A 146 -14.77 -13.73 -11.68
CA CYS A 146 -14.03 -14.01 -10.46
C CYS A 146 -14.86 -13.62 -9.23
N SER A 147 -15.42 -14.61 -8.53
CA SER A 147 -16.28 -14.38 -7.37
C SER A 147 -15.60 -13.54 -6.28
N LYS A 148 -14.27 -13.65 -6.13
CA LYS A 148 -13.50 -12.79 -5.23
C LYS A 148 -13.51 -11.33 -5.67
N SER A 149 -13.29 -11.07 -6.96
CA SER A 149 -13.33 -9.72 -7.52
C SER A 149 -14.72 -9.12 -7.39
N ASP A 150 -15.77 -9.90 -7.67
CA ASP A 150 -17.16 -9.49 -7.50
C ASP A 150 -17.48 -9.13 -6.05
N MET A 151 -16.99 -9.93 -5.09
CA MET A 151 -17.16 -9.67 -3.67
C MET A 151 -16.43 -8.40 -3.21
N ILE A 152 -15.19 -8.17 -3.67
CA ILE A 152 -14.45 -6.94 -3.38
C ILE A 152 -15.18 -5.73 -3.96
N LEU A 153 -15.65 -5.82 -5.21
CA LEU A 153 -16.39 -4.74 -5.87
C LEU A 153 -17.68 -4.42 -5.09
N LYS A 154 -18.46 -5.46 -4.74
CA LYS A 154 -19.69 -5.31 -3.96
C LYS A 154 -19.43 -4.63 -2.61
N GLN A 155 -18.46 -5.10 -1.84
CA GLN A 155 -18.11 -4.51 -0.54
C GLN A 155 -17.62 -3.05 -0.68
N ALA A 156 -16.84 -2.75 -1.72
CA ALA A 156 -16.38 -1.39 -1.99
C ALA A 156 -17.55 -0.45 -2.32
N CYS A 157 -18.47 -0.87 -3.20
CA CYS A 157 -19.67 -0.09 -3.53
C CYS A 157 -20.56 0.13 -2.30
N GLU A 158 -20.79 -0.89 -1.48
CA GLU A 158 -21.55 -0.77 -0.24
C GLU A 158 -20.92 0.23 0.72
N PHE A 159 -19.59 0.17 0.89
CA PHE A 159 -18.84 1.11 1.73
C PHE A 159 -18.97 2.54 1.20
N ILE A 160 -18.74 2.77 -0.10
CA ILE A 160 -18.82 4.08 -0.73
C ILE A 160 -20.23 4.67 -0.60
N ALA A 161 -21.27 3.85 -0.84
CA ALA A 161 -22.66 4.29 -0.73
C ALA A 161 -23.02 4.69 0.72
N GLN A 162 -22.54 3.95 1.71
CA GLN A 162 -22.74 4.31 3.12
C GLN A 162 -21.98 5.58 3.51
N ASP A 163 -20.75 5.74 3.04
CA ASP A 163 -19.92 6.92 3.31
C ASP A 163 -20.55 8.19 2.73
N LEU A 164 -20.97 8.15 1.45
CA LEU A 164 -21.65 9.28 0.80
C LEU A 164 -22.95 9.69 1.50
N LYS A 165 -23.71 8.72 2.05
CA LYS A 165 -24.92 8.99 2.84
C LYS A 165 -24.62 9.69 4.17
N LYS A 166 -23.53 9.30 4.84
CA LYS A 166 -23.10 9.87 6.13
C LYS A 166 -22.46 11.25 5.97
N ASN A 167 -21.62 11.42 4.95
CA ASN A 167 -20.76 12.60 4.76
C ASN A 167 -21.28 13.55 3.67
N LYS A 168 -22.51 14.06 3.83
CA LYS A 168 -23.22 14.85 2.81
C LYS A 168 -22.53 16.15 2.33
N ARG A 169 -21.62 16.75 3.12
CA ARG A 169 -21.07 18.11 2.84
C ARG A 169 -19.58 18.30 3.17
N ARG A 170 -18.84 17.24 3.53
CA ARG A 170 -17.47 17.37 4.07
C ARG A 170 -16.35 16.76 3.22
N SER A 171 -16.66 16.12 2.09
CA SER A 171 -15.65 15.51 1.23
C SER A 171 -15.15 16.47 0.15
N ASN A 172 -13.86 16.42 -0.16
CA ASN A 172 -13.28 16.98 -1.37
C ASN A 172 -14.14 16.59 -2.60
N TRP A 173 -14.51 17.56 -3.44
CA TRP A 173 -15.38 17.36 -4.60
C TRP A 173 -14.85 16.30 -5.56
N ILE A 174 -13.54 16.19 -5.74
CA ILE A 174 -12.89 15.17 -6.58
C ILE A 174 -13.21 13.77 -6.05
N VAL A 175 -13.10 13.58 -4.72
CA VAL A 175 -13.37 12.31 -4.07
C VAL A 175 -14.85 11.96 -4.19
N ARG A 176 -15.74 12.94 -3.98
CA ARG A 176 -17.19 12.73 -4.11
C ARG A 176 -17.57 12.32 -5.54
N SER A 177 -17.09 13.05 -6.55
CA SER A 177 -17.37 12.74 -7.95
C SER A 177 -16.80 11.37 -8.36
N SER A 178 -15.59 11.04 -7.91
CA SER A 178 -14.98 9.72 -8.17
C SER A 178 -15.80 8.59 -7.55
N ASN A 179 -16.27 8.77 -6.32
CA ASN A 179 -17.12 7.82 -5.61
C ASN A 179 -18.49 7.66 -6.29
N ALA A 180 -19.12 8.75 -6.70
CA ALA A 180 -20.38 8.71 -7.44
C ALA A 180 -20.23 7.99 -8.79
N LEU A 181 -19.14 8.26 -9.52
CA LEU A 181 -18.83 7.57 -10.77
C LEU A 181 -18.58 6.07 -10.56
N ALA A 182 -17.92 5.68 -9.47
CA ALA A 182 -17.71 4.27 -9.13
C ALA A 182 -19.05 3.55 -8.86
N LEU A 183 -19.99 4.19 -8.15
CA LEU A 183 -21.33 3.64 -7.94
C LEU A 183 -22.13 3.55 -9.24
N LEU A 184 -22.06 4.56 -10.10
CA LEU A 184 -22.70 4.53 -11.42
C LEU A 184 -22.13 3.39 -12.28
N ALA A 185 -20.81 3.22 -12.31
CA ALA A 185 -20.13 2.19 -13.05
C ALA A 185 -20.40 0.77 -12.53
N SER A 186 -20.88 0.62 -11.28
CA SER A 186 -21.28 -0.68 -10.75
C SER A 186 -22.50 -1.28 -11.45
N GLY A 187 -23.32 -0.45 -12.12
CA GLY A 187 -24.53 -0.87 -12.81
C GLY A 187 -25.70 -1.25 -11.88
N ASP A 188 -25.55 -1.15 -10.55
CA ASP A 188 -26.61 -1.45 -9.60
C ASP A 188 -27.52 -0.22 -9.40
N PRO A 189 -28.79 -0.27 -9.84
CA PRO A 189 -29.70 0.87 -9.77
C PRO A 189 -30.04 1.27 -8.32
N SER A 190 -29.79 0.42 -7.32
CA SER A 190 -30.04 0.74 -5.91
C SER A 190 -29.12 1.84 -5.38
N TYR A 191 -27.95 2.04 -6.01
CA TYR A 191 -27.03 3.13 -5.68
C TYR A 191 -27.38 4.44 -6.39
N LEU A 192 -28.23 4.39 -7.42
CA LEU A 192 -28.72 5.56 -8.14
C LEU A 192 -29.86 6.22 -7.36
N VAL A 193 -29.56 6.73 -6.17
CA VAL A 193 -30.52 7.54 -5.43
C VAL A 193 -30.49 8.94 -6.04
N PRO A 194 -31.57 9.45 -6.66
CA PRO A 194 -31.60 10.80 -7.17
C PRO A 194 -31.60 11.75 -5.97
N ASP A 195 -30.44 12.33 -5.65
CA ASP A 195 -30.37 13.46 -4.74
C ASP A 195 -31.00 14.66 -5.45
N ARG A 196 -32.34 14.76 -5.38
CA ARG A 196 -33.13 15.88 -5.95
C ARG A 196 -32.79 17.24 -5.30
N ASN A 197 -31.87 17.27 -4.33
CA ASN A 197 -31.47 18.47 -3.60
C ASN A 197 -30.00 18.88 -3.80
N GLU A 198 -29.24 18.28 -4.73
CA GLU A 198 -28.00 18.92 -5.18
C GLU A 198 -28.35 20.17 -6.01
N PRO A 199 -27.71 21.33 -5.74
CA PRO A 199 -27.99 22.54 -6.50
C PRO A 199 -27.69 22.28 -7.98
N LYS A 200 -28.59 22.75 -8.85
CA LYS A 200 -28.43 22.82 -10.31
C LYS A 200 -27.29 23.79 -10.70
N SER A 201 -26.09 23.62 -10.14
CA SER A 201 -24.95 24.51 -10.34
C SER A 201 -23.94 23.96 -11.35
N PHE A 202 -24.32 23.00 -12.19
CA PHE A 202 -23.68 22.80 -13.49
C PHE A 202 -24.43 23.65 -14.53
N LYS A 203 -24.43 24.97 -14.33
CA LYS A 203 -24.58 25.89 -15.45
C LYS A 203 -23.18 26.07 -16.02
N TYR A 204 -22.92 25.45 -17.17
CA TYR A 204 -21.83 25.88 -18.04
C TYR A 204 -22.13 27.32 -18.46
N ASN A 205 -21.59 28.28 -17.72
CA ASN A 205 -21.43 29.63 -18.20
C ASN A 205 -19.93 29.83 -18.47
N ASN A 206 -19.66 30.19 -19.72
CA ASN A 206 -18.41 30.69 -20.29
C ASN A 206 -17.56 29.66 -21.06
N LEU A 207 -17.95 29.51 -22.34
CA LEU A 207 -17.02 29.79 -23.44
C LEU A 207 -16.58 31.26 -23.40
#